data_AF-A0AA43QW29-F1
#
_entry.id   AF-A0AA43QW29-F1
#
_cell.length_a   1.000
_cell.length_b   1.000
_cell.length_c   1.000
_cell.angle_alpha   90.00
_cell.angle_beta   90.00
_cell.angle_gamma   90.00
#
_symmetry.space_group_name_H-M   'P 1'
#
loop_
_entity.id
_entity.type
_entity.pdbx_description
1 polymer ?
#
loop_
_entity_poly.entity_id
_entity_poly.type
_entity_poly.pdbx_seq_one_letter_code
_entity_poly.pdbx_strand_id
1 'polypeptide(L)'
;MATTHSAYRERVHNALGRWPELAWLNRFLQTPKPSTVRDETIAQILDLHDTHFTTSGEEASATSLSQALDVEQTGRLRIVLISHGDSWDVDRDIVDVVCSKYSLDPRFVAKHFDYPWIRYEGNCPPDLFKAIERVDDDSYTNKYTWDLGGEMQIAPRALKNRDLYRADHNTLFDELGRLLALQREIEIFLLKFDQNGIEQSDWPIPIQRQLSGLIDDVKNLLSFYRAEDASSASDYLGDLIQAQVDDAKEAKRTSAKLGLLSQLAYIFLPLQVTVSALGMNLKAFGTGNVELQSFFVILMVIATLSFVPMLSPLLSKLPGKRISDIRDIKRYSPRLAFLFGWFCLCHGSFTNQQAMGLRHKV
;
A
#
# COMPACT_ATOMS: atom_id res chain seq x y z
N MET A 1 37.24 -9.50 -27.81
CA MET A 1 35.83 -9.68 -27.42
C MET A 1 35.67 -8.97 -26.08
N ALA A 2 34.95 -7.86 -26.06
CA ALA A 2 34.68 -7.14 -24.81
C ALA A 2 33.69 -7.98 -23.99
N THR A 3 34.11 -8.43 -22.83
CA THR A 3 33.30 -9.21 -21.90
C THR A 3 32.12 -8.36 -21.43
N THR A 4 30.91 -8.89 -21.58
CA THR A 4 29.61 -8.28 -21.27
C THR A 4 29.38 -8.01 -19.76
N HIS A 5 30.42 -8.10 -18.94
CA HIS A 5 30.40 -8.01 -17.47
C HIS A 5 30.55 -6.57 -16.95
N SER A 6 30.07 -5.57 -17.70
CA SER A 6 30.05 -4.17 -17.24
C SER A 6 28.63 -3.61 -17.08
N ALA A 7 27.61 -4.40 -17.42
CA ALA A 7 26.23 -3.94 -17.44
C ALA A 7 25.72 -3.57 -16.04
N TYR A 8 26.15 -4.27 -14.98
CA TYR A 8 25.75 -3.89 -13.63
C TYR A 8 26.47 -2.66 -13.13
N ARG A 9 27.81 -2.60 -13.30
CA ARG A 9 28.61 -1.42 -12.97
C ARG A 9 28.05 -0.15 -13.58
N GLU A 10 27.71 -0.17 -14.87
CA GLU A 10 27.12 0.96 -15.57
C GLU A 10 25.74 1.32 -15.01
N ARG A 11 24.91 0.32 -14.70
CA ARG A 11 23.60 0.53 -14.09
C ARG A 11 23.69 1.17 -12.70
N VAL A 12 24.64 0.75 -11.86
CA VAL A 12 24.88 1.37 -10.55
C VAL A 12 25.37 2.80 -10.74
N HIS A 13 26.31 3.04 -11.67
CA HIS A 13 26.86 4.36 -11.95
C HIS A 13 25.77 5.35 -12.39
N ASN A 14 24.93 4.95 -13.35
CA ASN A 14 23.84 5.78 -13.87
C ASN A 14 22.78 6.08 -12.79
N ALA A 15 22.64 5.20 -11.79
CA ALA A 15 21.69 5.35 -10.71
C ALA A 15 22.15 6.36 -9.63
N LEU A 16 23.43 6.72 -9.58
CA LEU A 16 23.99 7.64 -8.56
C LEU A 16 23.30 9.00 -8.54
N GLY A 17 22.90 9.54 -9.71
CA GLY A 17 22.21 10.82 -9.78
C GLY A 17 20.85 10.81 -9.08
N ARG A 18 20.23 9.63 -8.96
CA ARG A 18 18.94 9.44 -8.28
C ARG A 18 19.11 8.95 -6.84
N TRP A 19 20.14 8.14 -6.58
CA TRP A 19 20.39 7.44 -5.32
C TRP A 19 21.87 7.62 -4.92
N PRO A 20 22.23 8.76 -4.29
CA PRO A 20 23.60 9.04 -3.85
C PRO A 20 24.15 7.99 -2.86
N GLU A 21 23.28 7.30 -2.13
CA GLU A 21 23.63 6.20 -1.23
C GLU A 21 24.36 5.03 -1.92
N LEU A 22 24.23 4.91 -3.25
CA LEU A 22 24.95 3.90 -4.04
C LEU A 22 26.42 4.26 -4.30
N ALA A 23 26.90 5.42 -3.85
CA ALA A 23 28.27 5.87 -4.06
C ALA A 23 29.30 4.84 -3.58
N TRP A 24 29.05 4.19 -2.45
CA TRP A 24 29.89 3.12 -1.93
C TRP A 24 29.89 1.90 -2.86
N LEU A 25 28.71 1.39 -3.25
CA LEU A 25 28.61 0.20 -4.11
C LEU A 25 29.27 0.45 -5.47
N ASN A 26 29.03 1.64 -6.05
CA ASN A 26 29.68 2.05 -7.28
C ASN A 26 31.21 2.03 -7.12
N ARG A 27 31.73 2.59 -6.03
CA ARG A 27 33.18 2.61 -5.79
C ARG A 27 33.74 1.21 -5.56
N PHE A 28 33.05 0.37 -4.79
CA PHE A 28 33.42 -1.04 -4.58
C PHE A 28 33.54 -1.78 -5.92
N LEU A 29 32.54 -1.65 -6.80
CA LEU A 29 32.53 -2.34 -8.11
C LEU A 29 33.58 -1.82 -9.09
N GLN A 30 33.99 -0.55 -8.97
CA GLN A 30 34.99 0.09 -9.82
C GLN A 30 36.42 -0.10 -9.29
N THR A 31 36.58 -0.46 -8.02
CA THR A 31 37.90 -0.66 -7.42
C THR A 31 38.41 -2.04 -7.84
N PRO A 32 39.59 -2.15 -8.47
CA PRO A 32 40.16 -3.44 -8.82
C PRO A 32 40.44 -4.25 -7.55
N LYS A 33 40.26 -5.57 -7.63
CA LYS A 33 40.59 -6.48 -6.54
C LYS A 33 42.07 -6.32 -6.16
N PRO A 34 42.43 -6.23 -4.87
CA PRO A 34 43.83 -6.12 -4.47
C PRO A 34 44.63 -7.34 -4.93
N SER A 35 45.73 -7.14 -5.65
CA SER A 35 46.54 -8.23 -6.22
C SER A 35 47.24 -9.10 -5.17
N THR A 36 47.20 -8.71 -3.89
CA THR A 36 47.85 -9.38 -2.77
C THR A 36 46.94 -10.38 -2.05
N VAL A 37 45.64 -10.36 -2.31
CA VAL A 37 44.66 -11.19 -1.62
C VAL A 37 44.42 -12.45 -2.44
N ARG A 38 44.46 -13.63 -1.80
CA ARG A 38 44.12 -14.89 -2.46
C ARG A 38 42.66 -14.84 -2.90
N ASP A 39 42.32 -15.54 -3.98
CA ASP A 39 40.93 -15.65 -4.42
C ASP A 39 40.13 -16.46 -3.41
N GLU A 40 39.60 -15.78 -2.39
CA GLU A 40 38.75 -16.37 -1.34
C GLU A 40 37.26 -16.32 -1.72
N THR A 41 36.92 -15.68 -2.83
CA THR A 41 35.55 -15.67 -3.33
C THR A 41 35.27 -16.97 -4.05
N ILE A 42 34.34 -17.75 -3.52
CA ILE A 42 33.87 -19.00 -4.10
C ILE A 42 32.40 -18.82 -4.45
N ALA A 43 32.06 -18.96 -5.72
CA ALA A 43 30.67 -19.01 -6.16
C ALA A 43 30.27 -20.46 -6.43
N GLN A 44 29.18 -20.90 -5.80
CA GLN A 44 28.60 -22.22 -5.99
C GLN A 44 27.15 -22.08 -6.48
N ILE A 45 26.79 -22.85 -7.49
CA ILE A 45 25.42 -22.93 -7.99
C ILE A 45 24.82 -24.26 -7.52
N LEU A 46 23.66 -24.16 -6.88
CA LEU A 46 22.84 -25.29 -6.46
C LEU A 46 21.54 -25.26 -7.26
N ASP A 47 21.37 -26.23 -8.14
CA ASP A 47 20.15 -26.39 -8.93
C ASP A 47 19.28 -27.50 -8.34
N LEU A 48 18.02 -27.19 -8.04
CA LEU A 48 17.03 -28.16 -7.57
C LEU A 48 16.35 -28.84 -8.77
N HIS A 49 16.69 -30.11 -8.97
CA HIS A 49 15.99 -31.00 -9.92
C HIS A 49 15.10 -31.96 -9.15
N ASP A 50 13.80 -31.91 -9.44
CA ASP A 50 12.75 -32.65 -8.75
C ASP A 50 12.76 -32.48 -7.21
N THR A 51 13.57 -33.25 -6.51
CA THR A 51 13.71 -33.22 -5.04
C THR A 51 15.16 -33.32 -4.54
N HIS A 52 16.14 -33.08 -5.41
CA HIS A 52 17.56 -33.17 -5.12
C HIS A 52 18.30 -31.95 -5.66
N PHE A 53 19.20 -31.37 -4.84
CA PHE A 53 20.12 -30.35 -5.31
C PHE A 53 21.30 -31.00 -6.01
N THR A 54 21.62 -30.47 -7.18
CA THR A 54 22.87 -30.74 -7.88
C THR A 54 23.76 -29.52 -7.77
N THR A 55 25.02 -29.75 -7.42
CA THR A 55 26.07 -28.72 -7.41
C THR A 55 26.72 -28.67 -8.78
N SER A 56 26.72 -27.51 -9.42
CA SER A 56 27.51 -27.28 -10.64
C SER A 56 28.82 -26.57 -10.27
N GLY A 57 29.85 -27.39 -9.97
CA GLY A 57 31.26 -26.99 -9.87
C GLY A 57 31.66 -25.98 -8.78
N GLU A 58 32.87 -26.14 -8.23
CA GLU A 58 33.56 -25.05 -7.51
C GLU A 58 34.31 -24.20 -8.54
N GLU A 59 33.71 -23.10 -8.95
CA GLU A 59 34.26 -22.27 -10.01
C GLU A 59 34.66 -20.89 -9.46
N ALA A 60 35.98 -20.67 -9.40
CA ALA A 60 36.57 -19.45 -8.86
C ALA A 60 36.49 -18.23 -9.82
N SER A 61 36.05 -18.41 -11.08
CA SER A 61 36.12 -17.34 -12.09
C SER A 61 34.74 -16.81 -12.49
N ALA A 62 34.63 -15.49 -12.66
CA ALA A 62 33.41 -14.85 -13.15
C ALA A 62 32.96 -15.34 -14.53
N THR A 63 33.92 -15.68 -15.42
CA THR A 63 33.60 -16.18 -16.77
C THR A 63 32.93 -17.55 -16.72
N SER A 64 33.46 -18.45 -15.91
CA SER A 64 32.92 -19.80 -15.78
C SER A 64 31.57 -19.76 -15.05
N LEU A 65 31.43 -18.93 -14.00
CA LEU A 65 30.14 -18.65 -13.36
C LEU A 65 29.11 -18.12 -14.35
N SER A 66 29.48 -17.18 -15.23
CA SER A 66 28.57 -16.66 -16.25
C SER A 66 28.09 -17.77 -17.19
N GLN A 67 28.99 -18.64 -17.64
CA GLN A 67 28.64 -19.78 -18.50
C GLN A 67 27.70 -20.75 -17.78
N ALA A 68 27.97 -21.05 -16.51
CA ALA A 68 27.13 -21.91 -15.68
C ALA A 68 25.72 -21.30 -15.45
N LEU A 69 25.63 -19.99 -15.25
CA LEU A 69 24.36 -19.27 -15.14
C LEU A 69 23.59 -19.21 -16.47
N ASP A 70 24.29 -19.26 -17.61
CA ASP A 70 23.68 -19.27 -18.94
C ASP A 70 23.13 -20.63 -19.36
N VAL A 71 23.50 -21.71 -18.67
CA VAL A 71 22.84 -23.02 -18.82
C VAL A 71 21.36 -22.87 -18.46
N GLU A 72 20.51 -23.22 -19.42
CA GLU A 72 19.05 -23.13 -19.31
C GLU A 72 18.58 -23.79 -18.01
N GLN A 73 17.79 -23.06 -17.23
CA GLN A 73 17.27 -23.55 -15.96
C GLN A 73 16.27 -24.67 -16.22
N THR A 74 16.74 -25.92 -16.11
CA THR A 74 15.87 -27.10 -16.12
C THR A 74 15.31 -27.41 -14.72
N GLY A 75 15.84 -26.78 -13.67
CA GLY A 75 15.40 -26.91 -12.28
C GLY A 75 14.29 -25.94 -11.87
N ARG A 76 13.57 -26.26 -10.78
CA ARG A 76 12.52 -25.40 -10.20
C ARG A 76 13.07 -24.22 -9.41
N LEU A 77 14.27 -24.37 -8.87
CA LEU A 77 14.94 -23.41 -8.00
C LEU A 77 16.44 -23.46 -8.28
N ARG A 78 17.06 -22.28 -8.36
CA ARG A 78 18.52 -22.11 -8.42
C ARG A 78 18.95 -21.25 -7.25
N ILE A 79 19.91 -21.73 -6.47
CA ILE A 79 20.54 -20.98 -5.39
C ILE A 79 21.97 -20.69 -5.82
N VAL A 80 22.38 -19.42 -5.73
CA VAL A 80 23.76 -19.00 -5.99
C VAL A 80 24.36 -18.59 -4.65
N LEU A 81 25.30 -19.39 -4.15
CA LEU A 81 26.02 -19.12 -2.91
C LEU A 81 27.34 -18.45 -3.24
N ILE A 82 27.54 -17.24 -2.73
CA ILE A 82 28.82 -16.52 -2.82
C ILE A 82 29.43 -16.56 -1.43
N SER A 83 30.48 -17.35 -1.27
CA SER A 83 31.28 -17.41 -0.04
C SER A 83 32.51 -16.54 -0.19
N HIS A 84 32.86 -15.80 0.85
CA HIS A 84 34.05 -14.95 0.90
C HIS A 84 34.55 -14.84 2.35
N GLY A 85 35.84 -14.55 2.53
CA GLY A 85 36.42 -14.26 3.84
C GLY A 85 35.93 -12.90 4.35
N ASP A 86 36.39 -11.83 3.70
CA ASP A 86 35.99 -10.45 3.99
C ASP A 86 35.10 -9.87 2.89
N SER A 87 34.19 -8.96 3.24
CA SER A 87 33.28 -8.33 2.27
C SER A 87 34.03 -7.50 1.23
N TRP A 88 35.17 -6.91 1.61
CA TRP A 88 36.05 -6.23 0.67
C TRP A 88 36.79 -7.18 -0.28
N ASP A 89 36.92 -8.46 0.03
CA ASP A 89 37.69 -9.40 -0.79
C ASP A 89 36.84 -10.14 -1.82
N VAL A 90 35.52 -9.90 -1.80
CA VAL A 90 34.56 -10.39 -2.80
C VAL A 90 34.99 -9.97 -4.20
N ASP A 91 35.07 -10.92 -5.13
CA ASP A 91 35.34 -10.65 -6.54
C ASP A 91 34.21 -9.81 -7.16
N ARG A 92 34.57 -8.63 -7.67
CA ARG A 92 33.64 -7.66 -8.25
C ARG A 92 33.04 -8.19 -9.54
N ASP A 93 33.78 -9.00 -10.29
CA ASP A 93 33.29 -9.58 -11.55
C ASP A 93 32.24 -10.67 -11.27
N ILE A 94 32.39 -11.44 -10.19
CA ILE A 94 31.36 -12.39 -9.74
C ILE A 94 30.07 -11.63 -9.37
N VAL A 95 30.19 -10.53 -8.63
CA VAL A 95 29.04 -9.69 -8.26
C VAL A 95 28.37 -9.11 -9.51
N ASP A 96 29.13 -8.57 -10.45
CA ASP A 96 28.59 -8.02 -11.70
C ASP A 96 27.83 -9.10 -12.49
N VAL A 97 28.42 -10.30 -12.63
CA VAL A 97 27.78 -11.45 -13.31
C VAL A 97 26.44 -11.80 -12.68
N VAL A 98 26.39 -12.03 -11.37
CA VAL A 98 25.16 -12.44 -10.68
C VAL A 98 24.11 -11.33 -10.75
N CYS A 99 24.50 -10.09 -10.47
CA CYS A 99 23.58 -8.96 -10.44
C CYS A 99 23.05 -8.59 -11.84
N SER A 100 23.88 -8.75 -12.88
CA SER A 100 23.48 -8.58 -14.27
C SER A 100 22.51 -9.69 -14.68
N LYS A 101 22.84 -10.96 -14.41
CA LYS A 101 22.03 -12.12 -14.81
C LYS A 101 20.61 -12.04 -14.26
N TYR A 102 20.48 -11.72 -12.97
CA TYR A 102 19.18 -11.66 -12.29
C TYR A 102 18.56 -10.27 -12.25
N SER A 103 19.17 -9.29 -12.93
CA SER A 103 18.71 -7.90 -12.91
C SER A 103 18.49 -7.34 -11.50
N LEU A 104 19.34 -7.72 -10.53
CA LEU A 104 19.18 -7.31 -9.13
C LEU A 104 19.18 -5.79 -8.97
N ASP A 105 18.34 -5.26 -8.07
CA ASP A 105 18.28 -3.82 -7.76
C ASP A 105 19.59 -3.39 -7.05
N PRO A 106 20.31 -2.37 -7.55
CA PRO A 106 21.46 -1.76 -6.86
C PRO A 106 21.26 -1.48 -5.38
N ARG A 107 20.06 -1.05 -4.99
CA ARG A 107 19.72 -0.75 -3.59
C ARG A 107 19.57 -2.00 -2.75
N PHE A 108 19.16 -3.12 -3.36
CA PHE A 108 19.12 -4.41 -2.67
C PHE A 108 20.53 -4.93 -2.44
N VAL A 109 21.39 -4.88 -3.46
CA VAL A 109 22.77 -5.38 -3.36
C VAL A 109 23.60 -4.52 -2.41
N ALA A 110 23.46 -3.19 -2.45
CA ALA A 110 24.13 -2.28 -1.52
C ALA A 110 23.84 -2.59 -0.04
N LYS A 111 22.70 -3.22 0.29
CA LYS A 111 22.36 -3.63 1.65
C LYS A 111 23.08 -4.89 2.13
N HIS A 112 23.53 -5.74 1.20
CA HIS A 112 24.14 -7.03 1.52
C HIS A 112 25.66 -6.94 1.68
N PHE A 113 26.25 -5.81 1.33
CA PHE A 113 27.63 -5.51 1.62
C PHE A 113 27.67 -4.58 2.84
N ASP A 114 28.08 -5.14 3.97
CA ASP A 114 28.04 -4.51 5.28
C ASP A 114 29.13 -3.43 5.42
N TYR A 115 28.81 -2.22 4.97
CA TYR A 115 29.74 -1.09 4.94
C TYR A 115 30.20 -0.51 6.30
N PRO A 116 29.45 -0.59 7.42
CA PRO A 116 29.87 -0.04 8.71
C PRO A 116 31.14 -0.69 9.27
N TRP A 117 31.40 -1.95 8.92
CA TRP A 117 32.56 -2.70 9.40
C TRP A 117 33.76 -2.67 8.45
N ILE A 118 33.54 -2.32 7.17
CA ILE A 118 34.61 -2.14 6.17
C ILE A 118 35.69 -1.15 6.65
N ARG A 119 35.34 -0.14 7.47
CA ARG A 119 36.32 0.80 8.04
C ARG A 119 37.30 0.16 9.03
N TYR A 120 36.95 -1.01 9.57
CA TYR A 120 37.78 -1.79 10.48
C TYR A 120 38.52 -2.93 9.78
N GLU A 121 38.22 -3.19 8.50
CA GLU A 121 38.93 -4.19 7.69
C GLU A 121 40.32 -3.66 7.30
N GLY A 122 41.36 -4.48 7.49
CA GLY A 122 42.75 -4.07 7.30
C GLY A 122 43.12 -3.66 5.87
N ASN A 123 42.32 -4.06 4.89
CA ASN A 123 42.55 -3.85 3.45
C ASN A 123 41.74 -2.68 2.86
N CYS A 124 41.01 -1.93 3.69
CA CYS A 124 40.17 -0.80 3.24
C CYS A 124 41.03 0.37 2.72
N PRO A 125 40.78 0.87 1.49
CA PRO A 125 41.51 2.02 0.96
C PRO A 125 41.34 3.29 1.85
N PRO A 126 42.42 4.04 2.18
CA PRO A 126 42.34 5.20 3.08
C PRO A 126 41.42 6.32 2.59
N ASP A 127 41.24 6.41 1.28
CA ASP A 127 40.35 7.33 0.58
C ASP A 127 38.88 6.87 0.62
N LEU A 128 38.61 5.57 0.81
CA LEU A 128 37.28 5.03 1.09
C LEU A 128 36.90 5.29 2.54
N PHE A 129 37.83 5.07 3.46
CA PHE A 129 37.67 5.38 4.89
C PHE A 129 37.19 6.83 5.10
N LYS A 130 37.87 7.80 4.50
CA LYS A 130 37.48 9.23 4.59
C LYS A 130 36.14 9.56 3.93
N ALA A 131 35.72 8.78 2.93
CA ALA A 131 34.44 8.98 2.27
C ALA A 131 33.29 8.43 3.12
N ILE A 132 33.51 7.28 3.78
CA ILE A 132 32.55 6.68 4.72
C ILE A 132 32.42 7.55 5.97
N GLU A 133 33.53 8.07 6.51
CA GLU A 133 33.55 8.96 7.68
C GLU A 133 32.66 10.21 7.48
N ARG A 134 32.64 10.77 6.26
CA ARG A 134 31.75 11.89 5.91
C ARG A 134 30.27 11.50 5.79
N VAL A 135 29.96 10.24 5.51
CA VAL A 135 28.58 9.74 5.42
C VAL A 135 28.02 9.46 6.82
N ASP A 136 28.87 9.07 7.77
CA ASP A 136 28.52 8.87 9.18
C ASP A 136 28.29 10.18 9.95
N ASP A 137 29.02 11.26 9.62
CA ASP A 137 28.80 12.58 10.22
C ASP A 137 27.41 13.17 9.87
N ASP A 138 26.79 12.71 8.77
CA ASP A 138 25.42 13.02 8.36
C ASP A 138 24.36 12.05 8.96
N SER A 139 24.73 11.29 10.00
CA SER A 139 23.89 10.27 10.68
C SER A 139 22.52 10.76 11.17
N TYR A 140 22.28 12.07 11.28
CA TYR A 140 20.94 12.62 11.53
C TYR A 140 19.98 12.55 10.32
N THR A 141 20.51 12.40 9.10
CA THR A 141 19.73 12.25 7.86
C THR A 141 19.78 10.85 7.28
N ASN A 142 20.78 10.05 7.65
CA ASN A 142 20.88 8.66 7.24
C ASN A 142 19.98 7.77 8.12
N LYS A 143 18.67 7.82 7.84
CA LYS A 143 17.59 7.07 8.51
C LYS A 143 17.67 5.53 8.32
N TYR A 144 18.85 5.04 7.98
CA TYR A 144 19.13 3.73 7.41
C TYR A 144 20.43 3.13 7.99
N THR A 145 20.76 3.43 9.25
CA THR A 145 21.64 2.58 10.05
C THR A 145 20.90 1.26 10.30
N TRP A 146 21.37 0.18 9.69
CA TRP A 146 20.75 -1.14 9.77
C TRP A 146 21.72 -2.13 10.42
N ASP A 147 21.21 -2.94 11.35
CA ASP A 147 21.95 -3.99 12.03
C ASP A 147 22.29 -5.15 11.06
N LEU A 148 23.47 -5.71 11.28
CA LEU A 148 24.07 -6.87 10.61
C LEU A 148 23.08 -8.03 10.39
N GLY A 149 23.20 -8.68 9.23
CA GLY A 149 22.49 -9.92 8.92
C GLY A 149 21.28 -9.75 8.02
N GLY A 150 20.97 -8.52 7.59
CA GLY A 150 19.92 -8.22 6.62
C GLY A 150 18.67 -9.05 6.90
N GLU A 151 17.83 -8.62 7.85
CA GLU A 151 16.42 -9.05 7.83
C GLU A 151 16.02 -9.09 6.36
N MET A 152 15.64 -10.28 5.86
CA MET A 152 15.23 -10.50 4.48
C MET A 152 13.96 -9.68 4.25
N GLN A 153 14.08 -8.36 4.22
CA GLN A 153 13.01 -7.42 4.04
C GLN A 153 12.69 -7.47 2.56
N ILE A 154 11.80 -8.38 2.20
CA ILE A 154 10.85 -8.16 1.12
C ILE A 154 10.06 -6.93 1.54
N ALA A 155 10.61 -5.75 1.26
CA ALA A 155 10.35 -4.50 1.99
C ALA A 155 8.86 -4.17 2.15
N PRO A 156 8.22 -4.48 3.31
CA PRO A 156 6.84 -4.09 3.56
C PRO A 156 6.78 -2.61 3.95
N ARG A 157 7.85 -2.09 4.59
CA ARG A 157 7.98 -0.68 4.99
C ARG A 157 8.21 0.29 3.82
N ALA A 158 8.80 -0.17 2.72
CA ALA A 158 8.89 0.65 1.49
C ALA A 158 7.54 0.75 0.75
N LEU A 159 6.66 -0.24 0.95
CA LEU A 159 5.27 -0.22 0.46
C LEU A 159 4.35 0.64 1.35
N LYS A 160 4.61 0.72 2.65
CA LYS A 160 3.80 1.51 3.62
C LYS A 160 3.87 3.03 3.43
N ASN A 161 4.91 3.56 2.79
CA ASN A 161 5.14 5.02 2.64
C ASN A 161 4.95 5.55 1.20
N ARG A 162 4.35 4.77 0.31
CA ARG A 162 3.96 5.23 -1.03
C ARG A 162 2.56 4.75 -1.35
N ASP A 163 1.60 5.68 -1.38
CA ASP A 163 0.20 5.51 -1.80
C ASP A 163 0.04 4.93 -3.24
N LEU A 164 1.14 4.68 -3.95
CA LEU A 164 1.20 4.24 -5.35
C LEU A 164 1.44 2.73 -5.54
N TYR A 165 1.75 1.98 -4.47
CA TYR A 165 1.89 0.51 -4.56
C TYR A 165 1.04 -0.17 -3.48
N ARG A 166 -0.27 -0.29 -3.73
CA ARG A 166 -1.03 -1.43 -3.21
C ARG A 166 -0.41 -2.69 -3.82
N ALA A 167 0.51 -3.33 -3.10
CA ALA A 167 0.84 -4.72 -3.42
C ALA A 167 -0.47 -5.51 -3.27
N ASP A 168 -0.92 -6.13 -4.36
CA ASP A 168 -2.13 -6.95 -4.35
C ASP A 168 -1.93 -8.03 -3.28
N HIS A 169 -2.91 -8.22 -2.39
CA HIS A 169 -2.80 -9.25 -1.35
C HIS A 169 -2.47 -10.61 -1.96
N ASN A 170 -2.94 -10.87 -3.18
CA ASN A 170 -2.62 -12.09 -3.91
C ASN A 170 -1.12 -12.25 -4.20
N THR A 171 -0.38 -11.17 -4.49
CA THR A 171 1.07 -11.26 -4.73
C THR A 171 1.84 -11.55 -3.44
N LEU A 172 1.37 -11.00 -2.32
CA LEU A 172 1.98 -11.21 -1.01
C LEU A 172 1.73 -12.64 -0.50
N PHE A 173 0.52 -13.19 -0.70
CA PHE A 173 0.21 -14.59 -0.40
C PHE A 173 0.97 -15.57 -1.30
N ASP A 174 1.16 -15.24 -2.58
CA ASP A 174 1.98 -16.05 -3.50
C ASP A 174 3.45 -16.09 -3.07
N GLU A 175 4.03 -14.97 -2.63
CA GLU A 175 5.40 -14.92 -2.10
C GLU A 175 5.55 -15.69 -0.79
N LEU A 176 4.59 -15.56 0.14
CA LEU A 176 4.52 -16.37 1.36
C LEU A 176 4.41 -17.87 1.08
N GLY A 177 3.60 -18.24 0.08
CA GLY A 177 3.48 -19.62 -0.39
C GLY A 177 4.79 -20.15 -0.95
N ARG A 178 5.53 -19.34 -1.72
CA ARG A 178 6.86 -19.68 -2.25
C ARG A 178 7.90 -19.83 -1.15
N LEU A 179 7.90 -18.95 -0.16
CA LEU A 179 8.84 -19.04 0.98
C LEU A 179 8.57 -20.28 1.85
N LEU A 180 7.30 -20.64 2.07
CA LEU A 180 6.94 -21.87 2.79
C LEU A 180 7.31 -23.14 2.00
N ALA A 181 7.15 -23.10 0.67
CA ALA A 181 7.60 -24.18 -0.20
C ALA A 181 9.12 -24.33 -0.14
N LEU A 182 9.86 -23.22 -0.23
CA LEU A 182 11.31 -23.18 -0.12
C LEU A 182 11.78 -23.71 1.24
N GLN A 183 11.17 -23.28 2.35
CA GLN A 183 11.49 -23.78 3.68
C GLN A 183 11.36 -25.30 3.75
N ARG A 184 10.23 -25.85 3.27
CA ARG A 184 9.98 -27.29 3.27
C ARG A 184 10.98 -28.04 2.39
N GLU A 185 11.33 -27.49 1.24
CA GLU A 185 12.31 -28.09 0.34
C GLU A 185 13.70 -28.15 0.99
N ILE A 186 14.12 -27.09 1.68
CA ILE A 186 15.40 -27.07 2.41
C ILE A 186 15.35 -28.04 3.61
N GLU A 187 14.26 -28.08 4.37
CA GLU A 187 14.09 -29.01 5.50
C GLU A 187 14.12 -30.48 5.05
N ILE A 188 13.43 -30.80 3.94
CA ILE A 188 13.47 -32.15 3.34
C ILE A 188 14.88 -32.49 2.87
N PHE A 189 15.59 -31.53 2.28
CA PHE A 189 16.98 -31.72 1.86
C PHE A 189 17.88 -32.04 3.04
N LEU A 190 17.83 -31.25 4.12
CA LEU A 190 18.62 -31.51 5.34
C LEU A 190 18.28 -32.86 5.98
N LEU A 191 17.00 -33.26 6.00
CA LEU A 191 16.59 -34.56 6.53
C LEU A 191 17.10 -35.73 5.69
N LYS A 192 17.03 -35.64 4.36
CA LYS A 192 17.58 -36.66 3.45
C LYS A 192 19.11 -36.75 3.57
N PHE A 193 19.77 -35.61 3.79
CA PHE A 193 21.21 -35.54 4.01
C PHE A 193 21.63 -36.32 5.26
N ASP A 194 20.91 -36.13 6.37
CA ASP A 194 21.15 -36.85 7.63
C ASP A 194 20.91 -38.37 7.52
N GLN A 195 19.91 -38.78 6.73
CA GLN A 195 19.54 -40.20 6.57
C GLN A 195 20.43 -40.99 5.61
N ASN A 196 20.97 -40.35 4.57
CA ASN A 196 21.69 -41.07 3.52
C ASN A 196 23.12 -41.47 3.90
N GLY A 197 23.61 -41.06 5.08
CA GLY A 197 24.92 -41.50 5.58
C GLY A 197 26.05 -41.31 4.56
N ILE A 198 25.89 -40.35 3.65
CA ILE A 198 26.97 -39.93 2.75
C ILE A 198 28.07 -39.51 3.68
N GLU A 199 29.21 -40.19 3.61
CA GLU A 199 30.35 -39.91 4.47
C GLU A 199 30.54 -38.40 4.54
N GLN A 200 30.47 -37.89 5.76
CA GLN A 200 30.41 -36.48 6.14
C GLN A 200 31.63 -35.66 5.64
N SER A 201 32.51 -36.25 4.81
CA SER A 201 33.81 -35.75 4.40
C SER A 201 33.78 -34.80 3.21
N ASP A 202 32.74 -34.82 2.36
CA ASP A 202 32.84 -34.15 1.05
C ASP A 202 32.08 -32.83 0.94
N TRP A 203 31.27 -32.47 1.95
CA TRP A 203 30.64 -31.15 2.00
C TRP A 203 31.34 -30.27 3.04
N PRO A 204 31.79 -29.06 2.66
CA PRO A 204 32.31 -28.12 3.62
C PRO A 204 31.26 -27.85 4.71
N ILE A 205 31.61 -28.14 5.97
CA ILE A 205 30.88 -27.75 7.20
C ILE A 205 30.28 -26.32 7.12
N PRO A 206 30.92 -25.32 6.47
CA PRO A 206 30.32 -24.01 6.23
C PRO A 206 28.93 -24.01 5.58
N ILE A 207 28.68 -24.89 4.60
CA ILE A 207 27.43 -24.89 3.82
C ILE A 207 26.24 -25.34 4.68
N GLN A 208 26.45 -26.33 5.54
CA GLN A 208 25.40 -26.81 6.45
C GLN A 208 25.01 -25.72 7.45
N ARG A 209 25.98 -24.94 7.96
CA ARG A 209 25.71 -23.78 8.82
C ARG A 209 24.96 -22.68 8.08
N GLN A 210 25.34 -22.38 6.84
CA GLN A 210 24.67 -21.36 6.01
C GLN A 210 23.22 -21.75 5.70
N LEU A 211 22.95 -23.01 5.35
CA LEU A 211 21.60 -23.50 5.10
C LEU A 211 20.73 -23.52 6.38
N SER A 212 21.32 -23.89 7.52
CA SER A 212 20.61 -23.79 8.80
C SER A 212 20.27 -22.34 9.15
N GLY A 213 21.21 -21.41 8.95
CA GLY A 213 20.98 -19.98 9.14
C GLY A 213 19.84 -19.47 8.26
N LEU A 214 19.83 -19.84 6.97
CA LEU A 214 18.75 -19.47 6.05
C LEU A 214 17.38 -19.99 6.50
N ILE A 215 17.30 -21.21 7.05
CA ILE A 215 16.05 -21.75 7.59
C ILE A 215 15.58 -20.94 8.79
N ASP A 216 16.49 -20.57 9.67
CA ASP A 216 16.16 -19.76 10.85
C ASP A 216 15.71 -18.35 10.44
N ASP A 217 16.34 -17.76 9.42
CA ASP A 217 15.93 -16.48 8.84
C ASP A 217 14.53 -16.56 8.22
N VAL A 218 14.24 -17.61 7.45
CA VAL A 218 12.90 -17.85 6.88
C VAL A 218 11.86 -18.06 7.97
N LYS A 219 12.19 -18.79 9.04
CA LYS A 219 11.30 -18.99 10.20
C LYS A 219 11.04 -17.68 10.94
N ASN A 220 12.07 -16.88 11.16
CA ASN A 220 11.97 -15.57 11.80
C ASN A 220 11.08 -14.64 10.96
N LEU A 221 11.28 -14.63 9.63
CA LEU A 221 10.45 -13.88 8.70
C LEU A 221 8.98 -14.31 8.77
N LEU A 222 8.71 -15.62 8.70
CA LEU A 222 7.36 -16.15 8.80
C LEU A 222 6.69 -15.83 10.15
N SER A 223 7.46 -15.83 11.24
CA SER A 223 6.95 -15.47 12.56
C SER A 223 6.62 -13.98 12.66
N PHE A 224 7.43 -13.11 12.03
CA PHE A 224 7.18 -11.67 11.92
C PHE A 224 5.90 -11.39 11.14
N TYR A 225 5.71 -12.03 9.98
CA TYR A 225 4.47 -11.90 9.20
C TYR A 225 3.24 -12.40 9.97
N ARG A 226 3.34 -13.52 10.69
CA ARG A 226 2.23 -14.04 11.51
C ARG A 226 1.90 -13.13 12.70
N ALA A 227 2.90 -12.52 13.32
CA ALA A 227 2.70 -11.57 14.41
C ALA A 227 2.11 -10.24 13.92
N GLU A 228 2.57 -9.75 12.75
CA GLU A 228 2.05 -8.53 12.13
C GLU A 228 0.64 -8.74 11.56
N ASP A 229 0.28 -9.91 11.00
CA ASP A 229 -1.10 -10.20 10.57
C ASP A 229 -2.09 -10.22 11.76
N ALA A 230 -1.68 -10.70 12.93
CA ALA A 230 -2.56 -10.77 14.10
C ALA A 230 -2.86 -9.38 14.71
N SER A 231 -1.88 -8.46 14.70
CA SER A 231 -2.10 -7.10 15.21
C SER A 231 -2.61 -6.14 14.13
N SER A 232 -2.11 -6.24 12.90
CA SER A 232 -2.45 -5.31 11.82
C SER A 232 -3.80 -5.61 11.15
N ALA A 233 -4.26 -6.87 11.09
CA ALA A 233 -5.57 -7.17 10.54
C ALA A 233 -6.73 -6.65 11.42
N SER A 234 -6.54 -6.61 12.75
CA SER A 234 -7.51 -6.03 13.69
C SER A 234 -7.59 -4.51 13.53
N ASP A 235 -6.43 -3.83 13.51
CA ASP A 235 -6.37 -2.38 13.42
C ASP A 235 -6.78 -1.87 12.02
N TYR A 236 -6.33 -2.55 10.95
CA TYR A 236 -6.72 -2.23 9.58
C TYR A 236 -8.21 -2.47 9.31
N LEU A 237 -8.79 -3.55 9.87
CA LEU A 237 -10.23 -3.78 9.75
C LEU A 237 -11.03 -2.71 10.52
N GLY A 238 -10.53 -2.27 11.68
CA GLY A 238 -11.08 -1.15 12.43
C GLY A 238 -11.08 0.14 11.62
N ASP A 239 -9.93 0.49 11.04
CA ASP A 239 -9.76 1.69 10.21
C ASP A 239 -10.61 1.64 8.93
N LEU A 240 -10.72 0.47 8.29
CA LEU A 240 -11.54 0.28 7.09
C LEU A 240 -13.04 0.41 7.39
N ILE A 241 -13.50 -0.20 8.50
CA ILE A 241 -14.90 -0.06 8.94
C ILE A 241 -15.19 1.39 9.29
N GLN A 242 -14.26 2.06 9.97
CA GLN A 242 -14.41 3.47 10.32
C GLN A 242 -14.47 4.36 9.07
N ALA A 243 -13.59 4.13 8.09
CA ALA A 243 -13.61 4.83 6.81
C ALA A 243 -14.93 4.62 6.05
N GLN A 244 -15.44 3.38 5.98
CA GLN A 244 -16.75 3.09 5.36
C GLN A 244 -17.91 3.77 6.08
N VAL A 245 -17.86 3.83 7.42
CA VAL A 245 -18.87 4.54 8.23
C VAL A 245 -18.82 6.03 7.95
N ASP A 246 -17.64 6.61 7.79
CA ASP A 246 -17.48 8.04 7.52
C ASP A 246 -17.89 8.39 6.08
N ASP A 247 -17.56 7.55 5.09
CA ASP A 247 -18.07 7.64 3.72
C ASP A 247 -19.60 7.56 3.67
N ALA A 248 -20.20 6.64 4.43
CA ALA A 248 -21.66 6.52 4.51
C ALA A 248 -22.31 7.76 5.15
N LYS A 249 -21.66 8.36 6.17
CA LYS A 249 -22.13 9.63 6.77
C LYS A 249 -22.03 10.77 5.77
N GLU A 250 -20.94 10.85 5.00
CA GLU A 250 -20.76 11.89 3.99
C GLU A 250 -21.77 11.73 2.85
N ALA A 251 -21.94 10.52 2.31
CA ALA A 251 -22.95 10.21 1.31
C ALA A 251 -24.37 10.59 1.79
N LYS A 252 -24.69 10.33 3.07
CA LYS A 252 -25.97 10.74 3.67
C LYS A 252 -26.11 12.26 3.76
N ARG A 253 -25.05 12.99 4.13
CA ARG A 253 -25.05 14.46 4.14
C ARG A 253 -25.24 15.03 2.74
N THR A 254 -24.57 14.46 1.75
CA THR A 254 -24.68 14.86 0.34
C THR A 254 -26.06 14.56 -0.22
N SER A 255 -26.62 13.38 0.07
CA SER A 255 -28.00 13.02 -0.29
C SER A 255 -29.02 13.98 0.33
N ALA A 256 -28.84 14.39 1.59
CA ALA A 256 -29.70 15.37 2.24
C ALA A 256 -29.63 16.75 1.55
N LYS A 257 -28.43 17.20 1.16
CA LYS A 257 -28.24 18.45 0.41
C LYS A 257 -28.89 18.39 -0.97
N LEU A 258 -28.72 17.28 -1.70
CA LEU A 258 -29.36 17.06 -3.00
C LEU A 258 -30.88 17.00 -2.89
N GLY A 259 -31.41 16.41 -1.82
CA GLY A 259 -32.84 16.41 -1.52
C GLY A 259 -33.39 17.83 -1.34
N LEU A 260 -32.68 18.69 -0.63
CA LEU A 260 -33.06 20.09 -0.44
C LEU A 260 -32.99 20.88 -1.77
N LEU A 261 -31.94 20.69 -2.56
CA LEU A 261 -31.80 21.32 -3.87
C LEU A 261 -32.94 20.94 -4.82
N SER A 262 -33.27 19.65 -4.88
CA SER A 262 -34.38 19.14 -5.70
C SER A 262 -35.73 19.69 -5.23
N GLN A 263 -35.97 19.75 -3.91
CA GLN A 263 -37.18 20.37 -3.36
C GLN A 263 -37.30 21.84 -3.73
N LEU A 264 -36.19 22.58 -3.67
CA LEU A 264 -36.15 23.98 -4.06
C LEU A 264 -36.46 24.14 -5.56
N ALA A 265 -35.86 23.30 -6.40
CA ALA A 265 -36.08 23.30 -7.84
C ALA A 265 -37.55 23.03 -8.19
N TYR A 266 -38.22 22.10 -7.50
CA TYR A 266 -39.66 21.82 -7.70
C TYR A 266 -40.57 23.02 -7.43
N ILE A 267 -40.16 23.95 -6.55
CA ILE A 267 -40.92 25.18 -6.27
C ILE A 267 -40.58 26.26 -7.29
N PHE A 268 -39.29 26.47 -7.57
CA PHE A 268 -38.85 27.59 -8.40
C PHE A 268 -39.07 27.37 -9.90
N LEU A 269 -38.98 26.15 -10.42
CA LEU A 269 -39.18 25.89 -11.86
C LEU A 269 -40.60 26.27 -12.34
N PRO A 270 -41.69 25.80 -11.71
CA PRO A 270 -43.04 26.21 -12.11
C PRO A 270 -43.27 27.71 -11.95
N LEU A 271 -42.74 28.32 -10.88
CA LEU A 271 -42.85 29.75 -10.63
C LEU A 271 -42.14 30.56 -11.74
N GLN A 272 -40.91 30.19 -12.10
CA GLN A 272 -40.15 30.83 -13.16
C GLN A 272 -40.82 30.67 -14.53
N VAL A 273 -41.34 29.48 -14.84
CA VAL A 273 -42.10 29.23 -16.07
C VAL A 273 -43.34 30.14 -16.13
N THR A 274 -44.02 30.33 -15.00
CA THR A 274 -45.19 31.21 -14.90
C THR A 274 -44.84 32.67 -15.11
N VAL A 275 -43.82 33.16 -14.40
CA VAL A 275 -43.34 34.54 -14.53
C VAL A 275 -42.87 34.79 -15.97
N SER A 276 -42.16 33.83 -16.57
CA SER A 276 -41.73 33.92 -17.96
C SER A 276 -42.92 33.92 -18.92
N ALA A 277 -43.90 33.03 -18.76
CA ALA A 277 -45.08 32.94 -19.62
C ALA A 277 -45.95 34.19 -19.56
N LEU A 278 -46.05 34.82 -18.38
CA LEU A 278 -46.77 36.08 -18.19
C LEU A 278 -45.97 37.30 -18.66
N GLY A 279 -44.64 37.23 -18.65
CA GLY A 279 -43.76 38.26 -19.20
C GLY A 279 -43.62 38.20 -20.73
N MET A 280 -44.00 37.09 -21.36
CA MET A 280 -43.99 36.95 -22.82
C MET A 280 -45.20 37.66 -23.45
N ASN A 281 -44.95 38.43 -24.51
CA ASN A 281 -45.99 39.07 -25.34
C ASN A 281 -46.72 38.04 -26.22
N LEU A 282 -47.42 37.07 -25.62
CA LEU A 282 -48.24 36.13 -26.35
C LEU A 282 -49.47 36.86 -26.90
N LYS A 283 -49.78 36.65 -28.19
CA LYS A 283 -50.97 37.22 -28.85
C LYS A 283 -52.27 36.94 -28.09
N ALA A 284 -52.35 35.81 -27.38
CA ALA A 284 -53.50 35.41 -26.56
C ALA A 284 -53.69 36.26 -25.29
N PHE A 285 -52.62 36.86 -24.74
CA PHE A 285 -52.68 37.79 -23.61
C PHE A 285 -52.86 39.25 -24.03
N GLY A 286 -53.14 39.49 -25.32
CA GLY A 286 -53.84 40.65 -25.87
C GLY A 286 -53.45 42.02 -25.30
N THR A 287 -52.76 42.84 -26.13
CA THR A 287 -52.52 44.29 -25.91
C THR A 287 -51.85 44.71 -24.60
N GLY A 288 -51.45 43.79 -23.72
CA GLY A 288 -50.83 44.08 -22.42
C GLY A 288 -51.83 44.36 -21.29
N ASN A 289 -53.13 44.22 -21.55
CA ASN A 289 -54.19 44.46 -20.57
C ASN A 289 -54.70 43.15 -19.94
N VAL A 290 -53.81 42.39 -19.31
CA VAL A 290 -54.24 41.28 -18.45
C VAL A 290 -54.85 41.87 -17.19
N GLU A 291 -56.12 41.57 -16.93
CA GLU A 291 -56.76 41.98 -15.68
C GLU A 291 -55.99 41.43 -14.48
N LEU A 292 -55.68 42.32 -13.55
CA LEU A 292 -54.87 42.03 -12.37
C LEU A 292 -55.46 40.88 -11.51
N GLN A 293 -56.78 40.66 -11.60
CA GLN A 293 -57.46 39.53 -10.99
C GLN A 293 -57.05 38.19 -11.61
N SER A 294 -56.99 38.10 -12.94
CA SER A 294 -56.59 36.89 -13.66
C SER A 294 -55.15 36.50 -13.34
N PHE A 295 -54.26 37.49 -13.17
CA PHE A 295 -52.89 37.28 -12.70
C PHE A 295 -52.86 36.60 -11.33
N PHE A 296 -53.62 37.10 -10.36
CA PHE A 296 -53.66 36.53 -9.02
C PHE A 296 -54.27 35.12 -8.97
N VAL A 297 -55.29 34.85 -9.78
CA VAL A 297 -55.90 33.51 -9.87
C VAL A 297 -54.89 32.50 -10.43
N ILE A 298 -54.19 32.83 -11.52
CA ILE A 298 -53.16 31.97 -12.12
C ILE A 298 -52.01 31.73 -11.12
N LEU A 299 -51.55 32.79 -10.45
CA LEU A 299 -50.50 32.70 -9.43
C LEU A 299 -50.92 31.80 -8.27
N MET A 300 -52.15 31.95 -7.74
CA MET A 300 -52.69 31.11 -6.67
C MET A 300 -52.78 29.65 -7.09
N VAL A 301 -53.30 29.36 -8.29
CA VAL A 301 -53.42 27.98 -8.79
C VAL A 301 -52.04 27.33 -8.93
N ILE A 302 -51.07 28.04 -9.50
CA ILE A 302 -49.73 27.49 -9.73
C ILE A 302 -48.96 27.36 -8.41
N ALA A 303 -49.07 28.34 -7.51
CA ALA A 303 -48.52 28.22 -6.16
C ALA A 303 -49.10 26.99 -5.45
N THR A 304 -50.43 26.84 -5.47
CA THR A 304 -51.11 25.70 -4.83
C THR A 304 -50.65 24.38 -5.43
N LEU A 305 -50.61 24.25 -6.76
CA LEU A 305 -50.12 23.04 -7.44
C LEU A 305 -48.64 22.74 -7.14
N SER A 306 -47.81 23.77 -6.99
CA SER A 306 -46.39 23.61 -6.64
C SER A 306 -46.21 23.14 -5.18
N PHE A 307 -47.14 23.49 -4.28
CA PHE A 307 -47.13 23.02 -2.89
C PHE A 307 -47.69 21.59 -2.72
N VAL A 308 -48.50 21.08 -3.64
CA VAL A 308 -49.06 19.71 -3.57
C VAL A 308 -47.98 18.62 -3.40
N PRO A 309 -46.92 18.54 -4.23
CA PRO A 309 -45.88 17.53 -4.06
C PRO A 309 -45.05 17.73 -2.78
N MET A 310 -44.93 18.96 -2.27
CA MET A 310 -44.30 19.25 -0.98
C MET A 310 -45.18 18.77 0.20
N LEU A 311 -46.50 18.83 0.06
CA LEU A 311 -47.48 18.35 1.02
C LEU A 311 -47.73 16.82 0.93
N SER A 312 -47.46 16.19 -0.21
CA SER A 312 -47.62 14.75 -0.43
C SER A 312 -46.89 13.85 0.60
N PRO A 313 -45.60 14.07 0.94
CA PRO A 313 -44.93 13.30 2.00
C PRO A 313 -45.48 13.58 3.40
N LEU A 314 -46.13 14.74 3.61
CA LEU A 314 -46.83 15.08 4.85
C LEU A 314 -48.19 14.38 4.95
N LEU A 315 -48.89 14.20 3.83
CA LEU A 315 -50.19 13.54 3.74
C LEU A 315 -50.09 12.00 3.72
N SER A 316 -49.05 11.46 3.06
CA SER A 316 -48.86 10.00 2.92
C SER A 316 -48.27 9.34 4.17
N LYS A 317 -47.49 10.06 4.98
CA LYS A 317 -47.04 9.58 6.30
C LYS A 317 -48.11 9.92 7.34
N LEU A 318 -49.21 9.19 7.30
CA LEU A 318 -50.32 9.37 8.25
C LEU A 318 -49.80 9.41 9.69
N PRO A 319 -50.13 10.45 10.48
CA PRO A 319 -49.38 10.85 11.65
C PRO A 319 -49.91 10.14 12.90
N GLY A 320 -50.11 8.82 12.83
CA GLY A 320 -50.70 8.04 13.94
C GLY A 320 -49.98 8.30 15.27
N LYS A 321 -48.65 8.46 15.24
CA LYS A 321 -47.83 8.82 16.41
C LYS A 321 -47.63 10.33 16.63
N ARG A 322 -47.89 11.21 15.66
CA ARG A 322 -47.73 12.67 15.85
C ARG A 322 -49.01 13.33 16.39
N ILE A 323 -50.17 12.71 16.16
CA ILE A 323 -51.47 13.22 16.60
C ILE A 323 -51.68 13.04 18.11
N SER A 324 -51.05 12.03 18.74
CA SER A 324 -51.13 11.83 20.19
C SER A 324 -50.62 13.05 20.96
N ASP A 325 -49.45 13.55 20.58
CA ASP A 325 -48.75 14.60 21.34
C ASP A 325 -49.44 15.96 21.18
N ILE A 326 -49.99 16.23 19.99
CA ILE A 326 -50.81 17.42 19.72
C ILE A 326 -52.10 17.38 20.54
N ARG A 327 -52.70 16.19 20.72
CA ARG A 327 -53.93 16.02 21.50
C ARG A 327 -53.70 16.35 22.98
N ASP A 328 -52.54 15.98 23.51
CA ASP A 328 -52.17 16.28 24.90
C ASP A 328 -51.90 17.78 25.10
N ILE A 329 -51.19 18.44 24.17
CA ILE A 329 -50.96 19.90 24.23
C ILE A 329 -52.26 20.69 24.07
N LYS A 330 -53.20 20.21 23.25
CA LYS A 330 -54.52 20.84 23.04
C LYS A 330 -55.33 20.95 24.33
N ARG A 331 -55.16 20.03 25.28
CA ARG A 331 -55.84 20.08 26.59
C ARG A 331 -55.41 21.28 27.42
N TYR A 332 -54.16 21.76 27.26
CA TYR A 332 -53.62 22.88 28.02
C TYR A 332 -53.80 24.22 27.30
N SER A 333 -53.56 24.28 25.98
CA SER A 333 -53.73 25.50 25.19
C SER A 333 -53.99 25.21 23.72
N PRO A 334 -55.17 25.57 23.17
CA PRO A 334 -55.49 25.33 21.77
C PRO A 334 -54.63 26.18 20.82
N ARG A 335 -54.21 27.38 21.23
CA ARG A 335 -53.30 28.23 20.45
C ARG A 335 -51.91 27.61 20.34
N LEU A 336 -51.40 27.06 21.45
CA LEU A 336 -50.09 26.38 21.45
C LEU A 336 -50.15 25.09 20.64
N ALA A 337 -51.24 24.33 20.74
CA ALA A 337 -51.44 23.12 19.95
C ALA A 337 -51.52 23.41 18.45
N PHE A 338 -52.13 24.52 18.05
CA PHE A 338 -52.16 24.95 16.65
C PHE A 338 -50.76 25.33 16.15
N LEU A 339 -50.02 26.16 16.89
CA LEU A 339 -48.66 26.54 16.53
C LEU A 339 -47.71 25.33 16.50
N PHE A 340 -47.86 24.41 17.45
CA PHE A 340 -47.09 23.17 17.49
C PHE A 340 -47.47 22.19 16.38
N GLY A 341 -48.76 22.09 16.05
CA GLY A 341 -49.23 21.31 14.90
C GLY A 341 -48.69 21.87 13.58
N TRP A 342 -48.72 23.20 13.42
CA TRP A 342 -48.12 23.89 12.29
C TRP A 342 -46.60 23.64 12.22
N PHE A 343 -45.89 23.81 13.33
CA PHE A 343 -44.46 23.51 13.42
C PHE A 343 -44.16 22.06 13.00
N CYS A 344 -44.90 21.08 13.52
CA CYS A 344 -44.74 19.67 13.21
C CYS A 344 -45.07 19.32 11.74
N LEU A 345 -45.95 20.09 11.09
CA LEU A 345 -46.26 19.97 9.68
C LEU A 345 -45.15 20.57 8.81
N CYS A 346 -44.54 21.67 9.22
CA CYS A 346 -43.50 22.33 8.43
C CYS A 346 -42.11 21.68 8.60
N HIS A 347 -41.89 20.84 9.61
CA HIS A 347 -40.58 20.27 9.91
C HIS A 347 -40.53 18.74 9.83
N GLY A 348 -39.35 18.22 9.48
CA GLY A 348 -39.08 16.78 9.40
C GLY A 348 -39.18 16.08 10.77
N SER A 349 -39.33 14.74 10.76
CA SER A 349 -39.47 13.96 12.00
C SER A 349 -38.29 14.11 12.96
N PHE A 350 -37.07 14.31 12.44
CA PHE A 350 -35.87 14.49 13.24
C PHE A 350 -35.89 15.80 14.05
N THR A 351 -36.18 16.93 13.40
CA THR A 351 -36.28 18.24 14.06
C THR A 351 -37.40 18.25 15.09
N ASN A 352 -38.54 17.62 14.78
CA ASN A 352 -39.65 17.48 15.71
C ASN A 352 -39.26 16.63 16.93
N GLN A 353 -38.53 15.53 16.73
CA GLN A 353 -38.00 14.71 17.82
C GLN A 353 -36.97 15.46 18.66
N GLN A 354 -36.14 16.34 18.07
CA GLN A 354 -35.19 17.14 18.82
C GLN A 354 -35.88 18.23 19.66
N ALA A 355 -36.89 18.90 19.10
CA ALA A 355 -37.71 19.86 19.81
C ALA A 355 -38.50 19.21 20.96
N MET A 356 -38.94 17.97 20.78
CA MET A 356 -39.62 17.19 21.83
C MET A 356 -38.65 16.53 22.82
N GLY A 357 -37.46 16.12 22.37
CA GLY A 357 -36.44 15.43 23.17
C GLY A 357 -35.77 16.31 24.22
N LEU A 358 -35.95 17.64 24.13
CA LEU A 358 -35.64 18.57 25.22
C LEU A 358 -36.52 18.38 26.47
N ARG A 359 -37.58 17.55 26.43
CA ARG A 359 -38.41 17.21 27.61
C ARG A 359 -37.92 16.05 28.46
N HIS A 360 -36.98 15.21 28.00
CA HIS A 360 -36.51 14.06 28.79
C HIS A 360 -35.19 14.30 29.54
N LYS A 361 -34.68 15.53 29.54
CA LYS A 361 -33.44 15.93 30.25
C LYS A 361 -33.64 17.07 31.25
N VAL A 362 -34.86 17.27 31.76
CA VAL A 362 -35.12 18.17 32.90
C VAL A 362 -35.80 17.37 34.00
#